data_AF-A0A2S7T141-F1
#
_entry.id   AF-A0A2S7T141-F1
#
_cell.length_a   1.000
_cell.length_b   1.000
_cell.length_c   1.000
_cell.angle_alpha   90.00
_cell.angle_beta   90.00
_cell.angle_gamma   90.00
#
_symmetry.space_group_name_H-M   'P 1'
#
loop_
_entity.id
_entity.type
_entity.pdbx_description
1 polymer ?
#
loop_
_entity_poly.entity_id
_entity_poly.type
_entity_poly.pdbx_seq_one_letter_code
_entity_poly.pdbx_strand_id
1 'polypeptide(L)'
;MKIINLVLVISLLIFSSVKSSGQVQLVDYQFYDNALGRLENSYQDGVSTIQSYYNKLMMLQLVNTINSQRIEEYKKTTSNYMEHDFKTSHIDLSQQANVYSVCRYINAYRKDSYICDEMTLLTQIKSEIQSLKFNDPNGFTSGARYKELQQVLASLVTCNPSDIKTLALKHGIF
;
A
#
# COMPACT_ATOMS: atom_id res chain seq x y z
N MET A 1 -19.47 15.17 15.76
CA MET A 1 -19.69 14.92 14.31
C MET A 1 -18.37 14.57 13.58
N LYS A 2 -17.56 13.62 14.10
CA LYS A 2 -16.23 13.26 13.53
C LYS A 2 -16.06 11.77 13.17
N ILE A 3 -16.99 10.89 13.56
CA ILE A 3 -16.87 9.43 13.40
C ILE A 3 -17.22 8.97 11.97
N ILE A 4 -18.10 9.71 11.27
CA ILE A 4 -18.53 9.38 9.89
C ILE A 4 -17.36 9.49 8.88
N ASN A 5 -16.37 10.34 9.15
CA ASN A 5 -15.18 10.46 8.29
C ASN A 5 -14.22 9.26 8.40
N LEU A 6 -14.23 8.51 9.49
CA LEU A 6 -13.31 7.38 9.67
C LEU A 6 -13.73 6.15 8.84
N VAL A 7 -15.04 5.92 8.71
CA VAL A 7 -15.62 4.87 7.85
C VAL A 7 -15.35 5.15 6.37
N LEU A 8 -15.33 6.42 5.97
CA LEU A 8 -14.99 6.86 4.61
C LEU A 8 -13.50 6.67 4.31
N VAL A 9 -12.61 6.95 5.27
CA VAL A 9 -11.16 6.68 5.14
C VAL A 9 -10.89 5.17 4.99
N ILE A 10 -11.59 4.33 5.75
CA ILE A 10 -11.47 2.86 5.62
C ILE A 10 -12.01 2.36 4.26
N SER A 11 -13.00 3.03 3.69
CA SER A 11 -13.55 2.68 2.36
C SER A 11 -12.67 3.18 1.21
N LEU A 12 -12.00 4.33 1.38
CA LEU A 12 -11.06 4.91 0.41
C LEU A 12 -9.69 4.22 0.39
N LEU A 13 -9.31 3.54 1.48
CA LEU A 13 -8.16 2.64 1.54
C LEU A 13 -8.31 1.37 0.67
N ILE A 14 -9.44 1.21 -0.04
CA ILE A 14 -9.81 0.00 -0.76
C ILE A 14 -10.07 0.31 -2.24
N PHE A 15 -9.03 0.73 -2.95
CA PHE A 15 -8.89 0.50 -4.39
C PHE A 15 -7.43 0.20 -4.72
N SER A 16 -6.94 -0.97 -4.31
CA SER A 16 -5.77 -1.62 -4.94
C SER A 16 -5.55 -3.04 -4.40
N SER A 17 -6.55 -3.90 -4.56
CA SER A 17 -6.31 -5.33 -4.70
C SER A 17 -6.68 -5.78 -6.11
N VAL A 18 -5.96 -5.27 -7.11
CA VAL A 18 -5.87 -5.97 -8.38
C VAL A 18 -4.98 -7.16 -8.12
N LYS A 19 -5.57 -8.36 -8.06
CA LYS A 19 -4.83 -9.61 -8.25
C LYS A 19 -4.19 -9.52 -9.64
N SER A 20 -2.92 -9.13 -9.71
CA SER A 20 -2.09 -9.51 -10.84
C SER A 20 -1.86 -11.00 -10.69
N SER A 21 -2.52 -11.79 -11.53
CA SER A 21 -2.13 -13.18 -11.78
C SER A 21 -0.72 -13.14 -12.35
N GLY A 22 0.28 -13.24 -11.48
CA GLY A 22 1.70 -13.33 -11.83
C GLY A 22 2.04 -14.66 -12.50
N GLN A 23 1.32 -15.02 -13.56
CA GLN A 23 1.78 -16.07 -14.46
C GLN A 23 2.88 -15.46 -15.33
N VAL A 24 4.12 -15.81 -14.98
CA VAL A 24 5.29 -15.68 -15.84
C VAL A 24 5.02 -16.53 -17.08
N GLN A 25 4.79 -15.91 -18.24
CA GLN A 25 4.87 -16.63 -19.50
C GLN A 25 6.34 -17.02 -19.70
N LEU A 26 6.63 -18.31 -19.62
CA LEU A 26 7.90 -18.87 -20.08
C LEU A 26 7.98 -18.65 -21.59
N VAL A 27 9.03 -17.95 -22.02
CA VAL A 27 9.23 -17.49 -23.39
C VAL A 27 9.69 -18.65 -24.26
N ASP A 28 8.87 -19.01 -25.25
CA ASP A 28 9.26 -19.90 -26.34
C ASP A 28 10.05 -19.10 -27.39
N TYR A 29 11.30 -19.49 -27.63
CA TYR A 29 12.30 -18.76 -28.45
C TYR A 29 12.16 -19.04 -29.95
N GLN A 30 10.93 -19.20 -30.46
CA GLN A 30 10.73 -19.34 -31.89
C GLN A 30 10.61 -17.95 -32.58
N PHE A 31 11.50 -17.74 -33.55
CA PHE A 31 11.56 -16.71 -34.60
C PHE A 31 12.10 -15.29 -34.26
N TYR A 32 13.17 -14.93 -34.98
CA TYR A 32 13.90 -13.65 -34.96
C TYR A 32 13.09 -12.42 -35.45
N ASP A 33 11.84 -12.59 -35.90
CA ASP A 33 11.05 -11.52 -36.57
C ASP A 33 10.35 -10.51 -35.63
N ASN A 34 10.52 -10.63 -34.30
CA ASN A 34 9.85 -9.71 -33.36
C ASN A 34 10.75 -9.29 -32.17
N ALA A 35 12.06 -9.16 -32.38
CA ALA A 35 12.97 -8.71 -31.32
C ALA A 35 12.63 -7.30 -30.81
N LEU A 36 12.25 -6.38 -31.71
CA LEU A 36 11.84 -5.02 -31.36
C LEU A 36 10.54 -4.98 -30.57
N GLY A 37 9.50 -5.71 -30.99
CA GLY A 37 8.25 -5.75 -30.24
C GLY A 37 8.39 -6.43 -28.88
N ARG A 38 9.31 -7.39 -28.73
CA ARG A 38 9.64 -7.97 -27.41
C ARG A 38 10.33 -6.98 -26.48
N LEU A 39 11.26 -6.17 -26.99
CA LEU A 39 11.92 -5.11 -26.22
C LEU A 39 10.92 -4.02 -25.82
N GLU A 40 10.04 -3.63 -26.75
CA GLU A 40 8.97 -2.67 -26.48
C GLU A 40 8.02 -3.19 -25.40
N ASN A 41 7.56 -4.45 -25.50
CA ASN A 41 6.73 -5.07 -24.47
C ASN A 41 7.41 -5.07 -23.10
N SER A 42 8.69 -5.47 -23.05
CA SER A 42 9.45 -5.52 -21.79
C SER A 42 9.58 -4.12 -21.16
N TYR A 43 9.80 -3.10 -22.00
CA TYR A 43 9.84 -1.71 -21.55
C TYR A 43 8.49 -1.25 -21.00
N GLN A 44 7.38 -1.52 -21.71
CA GLN A 44 6.03 -1.16 -21.27
C GLN A 44 5.64 -1.87 -19.95
N ASP A 45 6.02 -3.14 -19.79
CA ASP A 45 5.84 -3.89 -18.55
C ASP A 45 6.62 -3.25 -17.39
N GLY A 46 7.85 -2.80 -17.64
CA GLY A 46 8.66 -2.05 -16.69
C GLY A 46 7.99 -0.75 -16.25
N VAL A 47 7.50 0.05 -17.21
CA VAL A 47 6.75 1.30 -16.94
C VAL A 47 5.50 1.02 -16.11
N SER A 48 4.68 0.04 -16.52
CA SER A 48 3.45 -0.34 -15.84
C SER A 48 3.71 -0.77 -14.39
N THR A 49 4.77 -1.56 -14.17
CA THR A 49 5.19 -1.99 -12.84
C THR A 49 5.55 -0.80 -11.96
N ILE A 50 6.40 0.11 -12.44
CA ILE A 50 6.80 1.32 -11.71
C ILE A 50 5.57 2.17 -11.36
N GLN A 51 4.68 2.40 -12.33
CA GLN A 51 3.46 3.17 -12.12
C GLN A 51 2.55 2.53 -11.06
N SER A 52 2.43 1.20 -11.04
CA SER A 52 1.66 0.47 -10.03
C SER A 52 2.21 0.71 -8.62
N TYR A 53 3.53 0.63 -8.43
CA TYR A 53 4.16 0.90 -7.13
C TYR A 53 4.04 2.37 -6.72
N TYR A 54 4.24 3.30 -7.66
CA TYR A 54 4.08 4.73 -7.40
C TYR A 54 2.65 5.05 -6.95
N ASN A 55 1.65 4.54 -7.66
CA ASN A 55 0.25 4.74 -7.32
C ASN A 55 -0.09 4.16 -5.93
N LYS A 56 0.45 2.98 -5.57
CA LYS A 56 0.27 2.40 -4.23
C LYS A 56 0.79 3.33 -3.14
N LEU A 57 1.98 3.94 -3.33
CA LEU A 57 2.51 4.92 -2.37
C LEU A 57 1.62 6.17 -2.32
N MET A 58 1.23 6.73 -3.46
CA MET A 58 0.40 7.94 -3.52
C MET A 58 -0.96 7.76 -2.83
N MET A 59 -1.57 6.58 -2.99
CA MET A 59 -2.85 6.22 -2.38
C MET A 59 -2.74 5.79 -0.91
N LEU A 60 -1.52 5.55 -0.39
CA LEU A 60 -1.35 5.14 0.99
C LEU A 60 -1.79 6.26 1.94
N GLN A 61 -2.71 5.92 2.84
CA GLN A 61 -3.19 6.82 3.89
C GLN A 61 -2.99 6.12 5.24
N LEU A 62 -2.40 6.85 6.18
CA LEU A 62 -2.21 6.42 7.55
C LEU A 62 -3.06 7.29 8.46
N VAL A 63 -3.56 6.72 9.55
CA VAL A 63 -4.47 7.40 10.48
C VAL A 63 -3.72 7.99 11.67
N ASN A 64 -2.58 7.40 12.06
CA ASN A 64 -1.70 7.97 13.06
C ASN A 64 -1.09 9.28 12.53
N THR A 65 -1.22 10.36 13.29
CA THR A 65 -0.84 11.70 12.84
C THR A 65 0.64 11.80 12.47
N ILE A 66 1.53 11.16 13.25
CA ILE A 66 2.98 11.24 13.04
C ILE A 66 3.38 10.40 11.81
N ASN A 67 2.89 9.18 11.70
CA ASN A 67 3.16 8.34 10.53
C ASN A 67 2.54 8.92 9.25
N SER A 68 1.39 9.59 9.35
CA SER A 68 0.77 10.32 8.25
C SER A 68 1.68 11.44 7.72
N GLN A 69 2.33 12.21 8.61
CA GLN A 69 3.34 13.19 8.20
C GLN A 69 4.54 12.54 7.51
N ARG A 70 5.06 11.44 8.09
CA ARG A 70 6.18 10.69 7.48
C ARG A 70 5.84 10.18 6.08
N ILE A 71 4.64 9.64 5.86
CA ILE A 71 4.27 9.12 4.55
C ILE A 71 4.14 10.26 3.53
N GLU A 72 3.67 11.44 3.92
CA GLU A 72 3.65 12.61 3.03
C GLU A 72 5.06 13.07 2.63
N GLU A 73 6.05 12.98 3.54
CA GLU A 73 7.45 13.23 3.20
C GLU A 73 8.01 12.22 2.19
N TYR A 74 7.70 10.92 2.37
CA TYR A 74 8.04 9.89 1.40
C TYR A 74 7.38 10.13 0.04
N LYS A 75 6.10 10.53 0.04
CA LYS A 75 5.37 10.84 -1.19
C LYS A 75 6.04 11.99 -1.93
N LYS A 76 6.29 13.11 -1.25
CA LYS A 76 6.97 14.28 -1.82
C LYS A 76 8.34 13.93 -2.40
N THR A 77 9.16 13.21 -1.64
CA THR A 77 10.50 12.79 -2.06
C THR A 77 10.45 11.88 -3.28
N THR A 78 9.47 10.97 -3.32
CA THR A 78 9.27 10.07 -4.46
C THR A 78 8.73 10.80 -5.68
N SER A 79 7.77 11.70 -5.52
CA SER A 79 7.24 12.53 -6.61
C SER A 79 8.33 13.37 -7.26
N ASN A 80 9.19 14.03 -6.46
CA ASN A 80 10.32 14.78 -6.99
C ASN A 80 11.28 13.91 -7.81
N TYR A 81 11.62 12.73 -7.31
CA TYR A 81 12.44 11.76 -8.06
C TYR A 81 11.75 11.31 -9.35
N MET A 82 10.45 11.02 -9.31
CA MET A 82 9.70 10.57 -10.49
C MET A 82 9.54 11.69 -11.54
N GLU A 83 9.45 12.94 -11.13
CA GLU A 83 9.26 14.09 -12.03
C GLU A 83 10.56 14.59 -12.63
N HIS A 84 11.64 14.61 -11.86
CA HIS A 84 12.90 15.20 -12.30
C HIS A 84 13.90 14.13 -12.71
N ASP A 85 14.23 13.20 -11.82
CA ASP A 85 15.33 12.28 -12.06
C ASP A 85 14.90 11.16 -13.02
N PHE A 86 13.76 10.52 -12.77
CA PHE A 86 13.29 9.40 -13.56
C PHE A 86 12.93 9.81 -15.00
N LYS A 87 12.20 10.91 -15.19
CA LYS A 87 11.81 11.40 -16.52
C LYS A 87 12.99 11.88 -17.37
N THR A 88 14.05 12.42 -16.74
CA THR A 88 15.21 12.93 -17.47
C THR A 88 16.32 11.89 -17.62
N SER A 89 16.31 10.85 -16.78
CA SER A 89 17.25 9.74 -16.87
C SER A 89 16.91 8.80 -18.05
N HIS A 90 17.89 8.50 -18.89
CA HIS A 90 17.78 7.51 -19.97
C HIS A 90 17.87 6.07 -19.43
N ILE A 91 17.04 5.72 -18.44
CA ILE A 91 17.03 4.38 -17.85
C ILE A 91 16.35 3.41 -18.81
N ASP A 92 17.06 2.33 -19.16
CA ASP A 92 16.48 1.22 -19.95
C ASP A 92 15.55 0.38 -19.06
N LEU A 93 14.24 0.60 -19.20
CA LEU A 93 13.20 -0.12 -18.44
C LEU A 93 12.86 -1.50 -19.01
N SER A 94 13.45 -1.90 -20.14
CA SER A 94 13.38 -3.30 -20.58
C SER A 94 14.21 -4.23 -19.66
N GLN A 95 15.16 -3.65 -18.91
CA GLN A 95 15.99 -4.37 -17.95
C GLN A 95 15.31 -4.48 -16.59
N GLN A 96 15.03 -5.71 -16.15
CA GLN A 96 14.38 -5.98 -14.86
C GLN A 96 15.15 -5.40 -13.66
N ALA A 97 16.48 -5.36 -13.71
CA ALA A 97 17.31 -4.78 -12.65
C ALA A 97 17.04 -3.28 -12.44
N ASN A 98 16.82 -2.53 -13.53
CA ASN A 98 16.52 -1.11 -13.47
C ASN A 98 15.12 -0.88 -12.90
N VAL A 99 14.13 -1.64 -13.36
CA VAL A 99 12.76 -1.64 -12.82
C VAL A 99 12.79 -1.93 -11.32
N TYR A 100 13.53 -2.96 -10.89
CA TYR A 100 13.67 -3.31 -9.48
C TYR A 100 14.29 -2.17 -8.65
N SER A 101 15.34 -1.52 -9.16
CA SER A 101 15.99 -0.40 -8.48
C SER A 101 15.02 0.75 -8.21
N VAL A 102 14.23 1.14 -9.22
CA VAL A 102 13.21 2.20 -9.10
C VAL A 102 12.11 1.78 -8.14
N CYS A 103 11.59 0.56 -8.25
CA CYS A 103 10.59 0.05 -7.31
C CYS A 103 11.12 -0.01 -5.87
N ARG A 104 12.41 -0.32 -5.65
CA ARG A 104 13.03 -0.30 -4.32
C ARG A 104 13.07 1.10 -3.74
N TYR A 105 13.34 2.10 -4.57
CA TYR A 105 13.31 3.51 -4.16
C TYR A 105 11.88 3.93 -3.76
N ILE A 106 10.89 3.67 -4.62
CA ILE A 106 9.47 3.97 -4.32
C ILE A 106 9.00 3.30 -3.03
N ASN A 107 9.44 2.06 -2.78
CA ASN A 107 9.07 1.31 -1.57
C ASN A 107 9.94 1.59 -0.34
N ALA A 108 10.78 2.62 -0.34
CA ALA A 108 11.69 2.91 0.78
C ALA A 108 10.94 3.08 2.13
N TYR A 109 9.70 3.59 2.08
CA TYR A 109 8.83 3.73 3.25
C TYR A 109 8.57 2.41 3.99
N ARG A 110 8.66 1.26 3.31
CA ARG A 110 8.49 -0.08 3.92
C ARG A 110 9.66 -0.49 4.81
N LYS A 111 10.73 0.30 4.88
CA LYS A 111 11.82 0.10 5.84
C LYS A 111 11.56 0.81 7.17
N ASP A 112 10.58 1.72 7.23
CA ASP A 112 10.15 2.35 8.47
C ASP A 112 9.24 1.38 9.24
N SER A 113 9.76 0.86 10.36
CA SER A 113 9.03 -0.10 11.19
C SER A 113 7.72 0.45 11.72
N TYR A 114 7.64 1.76 11.99
CA TYR A 114 6.44 2.38 12.55
C TYR A 114 5.31 2.48 11.52
N ILE A 115 5.66 2.78 10.27
CA ILE A 115 4.69 2.75 9.16
C ILE A 115 4.22 1.31 8.94
N CYS A 116 5.13 0.33 8.95
CA CYS A 116 4.78 -1.08 8.80
C CYS A 116 3.88 -1.60 9.92
N ASP A 117 4.15 -1.22 11.17
CA ASP A 117 3.34 -1.62 12.33
C ASP A 117 1.91 -1.10 12.21
N GLU A 118 1.74 0.17 11.79
CA GLU A 118 0.42 0.74 11.55
C GLU A 118 -0.31 0.06 10.39
N MET A 119 0.37 -0.14 9.26
CA MET A 119 -0.22 -0.83 8.11
C MET A 119 -0.69 -2.24 8.47
N THR A 120 0.07 -2.94 9.31
CA THR A 120 -0.26 -4.27 9.79
C THR A 120 -1.50 -4.23 10.68
N LEU A 121 -1.55 -3.30 11.66
CA LEU A 121 -2.70 -3.11 12.53
C LEU A 121 -3.97 -2.78 11.74
N LEU A 122 -3.90 -1.81 10.81
CA LEU A 122 -5.04 -1.43 9.98
C LEU A 122 -5.55 -2.60 9.11
N THR A 123 -4.62 -3.43 8.60
CA THR A 123 -4.96 -4.63 7.83
C THR A 123 -5.72 -5.65 8.68
N GLN A 124 -5.27 -5.89 9.91
CA GLN A 124 -5.94 -6.81 10.83
C GLN A 124 -7.33 -6.29 11.26
N ILE A 125 -7.42 -5.01 11.64
CA ILE A 125 -8.72 -4.38 11.97
C ILE A 125 -9.70 -4.50 10.81
N LYS A 126 -9.25 -4.27 9.58
CA LYS A 126 -10.08 -4.42 8.38
C LYS A 126 -10.58 -5.87 8.22
N SER A 127 -9.69 -6.86 8.36
CA SER A 127 -10.02 -8.28 8.27
C SER A 127 -11.09 -8.68 9.30
N GLU A 128 -10.94 -8.20 10.53
CA GLU A 128 -11.92 -8.45 11.59
C GLU A 128 -13.27 -7.78 11.29
N ILE A 129 -13.29 -6.51 10.87
CA ILE A 129 -14.53 -5.82 10.48
C ILE A 129 -15.23 -6.57 9.34
N GLN A 130 -14.48 -7.06 8.36
CA GLN A 130 -15.03 -7.87 7.26
C GLN A 130 -15.64 -9.18 7.75
N SER A 131 -14.97 -9.86 8.70
CA SER A 131 -15.47 -11.09 9.31
C SER A 131 -16.76 -10.84 10.12
N LEU A 132 -16.80 -9.77 10.90
CA LEU A 132 -17.99 -9.35 11.65
C LEU A 132 -19.16 -9.05 10.69
N LYS A 133 -18.91 -8.29 9.61
CA LYS A 133 -19.91 -7.97 8.60
C LYS A 133 -20.41 -9.22 7.86
N PHE A 134 -19.54 -10.20 7.60
CA PHE A 134 -19.93 -11.44 6.97
C PHE A 134 -20.85 -12.29 7.88
N ASN A 135 -20.52 -12.36 9.17
CA ASN A 135 -21.27 -13.15 10.15
C ASN A 135 -22.60 -12.51 10.56
N ASP A 136 -22.66 -11.18 10.66
CA ASP A 136 -23.86 -10.43 11.00
C ASP A 136 -23.99 -9.14 10.15
N PRO A 137 -24.44 -9.25 8.90
CA PRO A 137 -24.48 -8.11 7.98
C PRO A 137 -25.30 -6.91 8.47
N ASN A 138 -26.35 -7.17 9.25
CA ASN A 138 -27.32 -6.16 9.67
C ASN A 138 -27.03 -5.60 11.07
N GLY A 139 -26.34 -6.36 11.93
CA GLY A 139 -26.11 -5.99 13.34
C GLY A 139 -24.65 -5.79 13.73
N PHE A 140 -23.68 -6.07 12.85
CA PHE A 140 -22.25 -6.09 13.25
C PHE A 140 -21.75 -4.79 13.89
N THR A 141 -22.31 -3.63 13.49
CA THR A 141 -21.92 -2.31 14.03
C THR A 141 -22.37 -2.09 15.49
N SER A 142 -23.34 -2.85 15.97
CA SER A 142 -23.85 -2.77 17.35
C SER A 142 -23.05 -3.62 18.34
N GLY A 143 -22.30 -4.60 17.82
CA GLY A 143 -21.56 -5.59 18.59
C GLY A 143 -20.40 -5.01 19.40
N ALA A 144 -20.08 -5.67 20.52
CA ALA A 144 -19.00 -5.26 21.43
C ALA A 144 -17.64 -5.20 20.71
N ARG A 145 -17.32 -6.21 19.89
CA ARG A 145 -16.03 -6.27 19.17
C ARG A 145 -15.88 -5.13 18.16
N TYR A 146 -16.93 -4.79 17.41
CA TYR A 146 -16.87 -3.65 16.51
C TYR A 146 -16.60 -2.33 17.24
N LYS A 147 -17.26 -2.10 18.38
CA LYS A 147 -17.03 -0.92 19.22
C LYS A 147 -15.61 -0.85 19.76
N GLU A 148 -15.05 -2.00 20.16
CA GLU A 148 -13.65 -2.10 20.58
C GLU A 148 -12.69 -1.72 19.44
N LEU A 149 -12.90 -2.28 18.24
CA LEU A 149 -12.07 -1.94 17.06
C LEU A 149 -12.14 -0.44 16.72
N GLN A 150 -13.31 0.20 16.89
CA GLN A 150 -13.45 1.66 16.74
C GLN A 150 -12.64 2.43 17.80
N GLN A 151 -12.58 1.95 19.05
CA GLN A 151 -11.77 2.57 20.11
C GLN A 151 -10.26 2.43 19.82
N VAL A 152 -9.84 1.29 19.27
CA VAL A 152 -8.45 1.09 18.83
C VAL A 152 -8.10 2.09 17.73
N LEU A 153 -8.94 2.22 16.70
CA LEU A 153 -8.73 3.18 15.64
C LEU A 153 -8.67 4.62 16.16
N ALA A 154 -9.55 4.98 17.10
CA ALA A 154 -9.53 6.30 17.72
C ALA A 154 -8.23 6.54 18.51
N SER A 155 -7.74 5.53 19.23
CA SER A 155 -6.48 5.61 19.99
C SER A 155 -5.26 5.69 19.06
N LEU A 156 -5.31 4.99 17.93
CA LEU A 156 -4.23 4.94 16.93
C LEU A 156 -3.95 6.32 16.31
N VAL A 157 -4.97 7.19 16.18
CA VAL A 157 -4.82 8.53 15.59
C VAL A 157 -3.78 9.38 16.33
N THR A 158 -3.72 9.26 17.65
CA THR A 158 -2.95 10.14 18.54
C THR A 158 -1.84 9.43 19.31
N CYS A 159 -1.75 8.11 19.28
CA CYS A 159 -0.70 7.39 20.00
C CYS A 159 0.70 7.70 19.43
N ASN A 160 1.73 7.50 20.23
CA ASN A 160 3.09 7.50 19.71
C ASN A 160 3.25 6.31 18.74
N PRO A 161 3.92 6.46 17.58
CA PRO A 161 4.20 5.35 16.69
C PRO A 161 4.91 4.16 17.36
N SER A 162 5.73 4.39 18.40
CA SER A 162 6.35 3.31 19.19
C SER A 162 5.34 2.40 19.91
N ASP A 163 4.14 2.91 20.20
CA ASP A 163 3.16 2.25 21.05
C ASP A 163 2.12 1.47 20.24
N ILE A 164 2.18 1.52 18.90
CA ILE A 164 1.20 0.88 18.01
C ILE A 164 1.12 -0.62 18.26
N LYS A 165 2.25 -1.31 18.44
CA LYS A 165 2.28 -2.73 18.78
C LYS A 165 1.63 -3.02 20.13
N THR A 166 1.92 -2.20 21.14
CA THR A 166 1.34 -2.34 22.47
C THR A 166 -0.18 -2.12 22.44
N LEU A 167 -0.64 -1.13 21.67
CA LEU A 167 -2.06 -0.88 21.46
C LEU A 167 -2.75 -2.10 20.81
N ALA A 168 -2.15 -2.68 19.78
CA ALA A 168 -2.69 -3.85 19.10
C ALA A 168 -2.76 -5.09 20.01
N LEU A 169 -1.72 -5.37 20.79
CA LEU A 169 -1.66 -6.47 21.74
C LEU A 169 -2.70 -6.33 22.85
N LYS A 170 -2.86 -5.12 23.40
CA LYS A 170 -3.86 -4.83 24.45
C LYS A 170 -5.28 -5.21 24.05
N HIS A 171 -5.59 -5.13 22.75
CA HIS A 171 -6.90 -5.41 22.19
C HIS A 171 -6.99 -6.75 21.45
N GLY A 172 -5.96 -7.60 21.57
CA GLY A 172 -5.93 -8.94 20.97
C GLY A 172 -6.07 -8.92 19.44
N ILE A 173 -5.46 -7.94 18.77
CA ILE A 173 -5.45 -7.83 17.30
C ILE A 173 -4.17 -8.46 16.71
N PHE A 174 -3.11 -8.58 17.52
CA PHE A 174 -1.87 -9.29 17.20
C PHE A 174 -1.71 -10.54 18.06
#